data_AF-A0A9Q2XST4-F1
#
_entry.id   AF-A0A9Q2XST4-F1
#
_cell.length_a   1.000
_cell.length_b   1.000
_cell.length_c   1.000
_cell.angle_alpha   90.00
_cell.angle_beta   90.00
_cell.angle_gamma   90.00
#
_symmetry.space_group_name_H-M   'P 1'
#
loop_
_entity.id
_entity.type
_entity.pdbx_description
1 polymer ?
#
loop_
_entity_poly.entity_id
_entity_poly.type
_entity_poly.pdbx_seq_one_letter_code
_entity_poly.pdbx_strand_id
1 'polypeptide(L)'
;YRYYDPRVGAFISQDPISYSGGLNLYLYAPNPIEWADPLGLEKVVAARSRAHALRLAQQHAQVPRVGRGGTDISVSKLNPESRGKNYACLCARGSTLGRKEEGAKPLVFDHPDGHPHMVGEGFPAHHNGPHVHAKNKKGEVIIFTYPG
;
A
#
# COMPACT_ATOMS: atom_id res chain seq x y z
N TYR A 1 8.35 9.42 27.07
CA TYR A 1 7.51 8.20 27.10
C TYR A 1 6.05 8.62 27.11
N ARG A 2 5.19 8.09 26.21
CA ARG A 2 3.74 8.35 26.21
C ARG A 2 3.00 7.03 26.46
N TYR A 3 2.16 6.99 27.49
CA TYR A 3 1.35 5.83 27.88
C TYR A 3 -0.04 5.91 27.21
N TYR A 4 -0.58 4.74 26.84
CA TYR A 4 -1.88 4.58 26.19
C TYR A 4 -2.85 3.91 27.17
N ASP A 5 -4.02 4.51 27.37
CA ASP A 5 -5.14 3.89 28.10
C ASP A 5 -6.14 3.30 27.10
N PRO A 6 -6.37 1.97 27.11
CA PRO A 6 -7.18 1.27 26.11
C PRO A 6 -8.70 1.48 26.24
N ARG A 7 -9.20 2.21 27.25
CA ARG A 7 -10.66 2.29 27.49
C ARG A 7 -11.40 3.32 26.62
N VAL A 8 -10.71 4.30 26.03
CA VAL A 8 -11.37 5.43 25.34
C VAL A 8 -10.89 5.64 23.89
N GLY A 9 -9.85 4.94 23.44
CA GLY A 9 -9.47 4.93 22.01
C GLY A 9 -9.10 6.30 21.43
N ALA A 10 -8.57 7.23 22.24
CA ALA A 10 -8.09 8.52 21.76
C ALA A 10 -6.84 8.98 22.55
N PHE A 11 -5.87 9.58 21.85
CA PHE A 11 -4.82 10.37 22.50
C PHE A 11 -5.31 11.81 22.68
N ILE A 12 -5.36 12.25 23.94
CA ILE A 12 -5.74 13.60 24.36
C ILE A 12 -4.47 14.46 24.38
N SER A 13 -4.08 15.04 23.24
CA SER A 13 -3.35 16.32 23.23
C SER A 13 -3.36 16.91 21.83
N GLN A 14 -3.89 18.12 21.71
CA GLN A 14 -3.76 18.97 20.54
C GLN A 14 -2.41 19.70 20.65
N ASP A 15 -1.50 19.52 19.68
CA ASP A 15 -0.31 20.36 19.60
C ASP A 15 -0.64 21.63 18.77
N PRO A 16 -0.43 22.84 19.31
CA PRO A 16 -0.76 24.11 18.67
C PRO A 16 0.39 24.66 17.83
N ILE A 17 0.03 25.42 16.77
CA ILE A 17 0.85 26.45 16.10
C ILE A 17 2.05 25.91 15.29
N SER A 18 2.51 26.51 14.20
CA SER A 18 2.05 27.52 13.24
C SER A 18 3.18 27.64 12.20
N TYR A 19 2.82 27.98 10.97
CA TYR A 19 3.63 28.76 10.02
C TYR A 19 5.00 28.21 9.53
N SER A 20 5.04 28.05 8.20
CA SER A 20 6.21 28.21 7.32
C SER A 20 7.28 27.12 7.29
N GLY A 21 7.36 26.46 6.13
CA GLY A 21 8.56 25.80 5.65
C GLY A 21 8.38 24.31 5.45
N GLY A 22 8.13 23.91 4.20
CA GLY A 22 8.07 22.51 3.84
C GLY A 22 9.35 21.76 4.21
N LEU A 23 9.22 20.70 5.00
CA LEU A 23 10.14 19.57 5.09
C LEU A 23 9.31 18.37 5.56
N ASN A 24 9.54 17.25 4.89
CA ASN A 24 8.77 16.02 5.01
C ASN A 24 9.02 15.37 6.39
N LEU A 25 8.22 15.72 7.41
CA LEU A 25 8.39 15.27 8.80
C LEU A 25 8.07 13.78 9.07
N TYR A 26 7.95 12.94 8.02
CA TYR A 26 7.73 11.50 8.14
C TYR A 26 8.87 10.65 7.53
N LEU A 27 10.11 11.16 7.57
CA LEU A 27 11.27 10.30 7.40
C LEU A 27 11.41 9.42 8.66
N TYR A 28 10.80 8.24 8.62
CA TYR A 28 11.07 7.18 9.59
C TYR A 28 12.13 6.23 9.02
N ALA A 29 13.00 5.78 9.93
CA ALA A 29 14.28 5.11 9.80
C ALA A 29 14.41 4.02 8.71
N PRO A 30 15.65 3.77 8.20
CA PRO A 30 15.91 2.72 7.23
C PRO A 30 15.67 1.33 7.85
N ASN A 31 14.88 0.52 7.16
CA ASN A 31 14.82 -0.94 7.19
C ASN A 31 14.38 -1.67 8.48
N PRO A 32 13.27 -2.42 8.36
CA PRO A 32 13.26 -3.86 8.61
C PRO A 32 13.07 -4.57 7.27
N ILE A 33 14.08 -4.47 6.41
CA ILE A 33 14.20 -5.28 5.21
C ILE A 33 14.73 -6.64 5.68
N GLU A 34 13.82 -7.54 6.05
CA GLU A 34 14.14 -8.96 6.01
C GLU A 34 14.13 -9.34 4.52
N TRP A 35 15.31 -9.35 3.90
CA TRP A 35 15.50 -9.87 2.55
C TRP A 35 15.99 -11.31 2.66
N ALA A 36 15.20 -12.24 2.16
CA ALA A 36 15.69 -13.55 1.74
C ALA A 36 15.18 -13.76 0.32
N ASP A 37 16.06 -13.76 -0.69
CA ASP A 37 15.77 -14.51 -1.93
C ASP A 37 17.02 -14.83 -2.77
N PRO A 38 17.37 -16.12 -2.92
CA PRO A 38 18.32 -16.62 -3.92
C PRO A 38 17.73 -16.99 -5.29
N LEU A 39 16.41 -16.86 -5.54
CA LEU A 39 15.72 -17.51 -6.68
C LEU A 39 14.94 -16.61 -7.66
N GLY A 40 14.88 -15.29 -7.48
CA GLY A 40 14.24 -14.38 -8.45
C GLY A 40 12.71 -14.32 -8.36
N LEU A 41 12.16 -14.63 -7.19
CA LEU A 41 10.75 -14.52 -6.84
C LEU A 41 10.45 -13.09 -6.35
N GLU A 42 9.23 -12.61 -6.57
CA GLU A 42 8.84 -11.23 -6.25
C GLU A 42 9.20 -10.85 -4.80
N LYS A 43 9.80 -9.67 -4.61
CA LYS A 43 10.18 -9.19 -3.27
C LYS A 43 8.93 -8.89 -2.45
N VAL A 44 8.65 -9.70 -1.42
CA VAL A 44 7.47 -9.53 -0.54
C VAL A 44 7.88 -8.88 0.79
N VAL A 45 7.14 -7.85 1.22
CA VAL A 45 7.34 -7.13 2.48
C VAL A 45 6.03 -7.11 3.26
N ALA A 46 6.05 -7.59 4.51
CA ALA A 46 4.89 -7.54 5.38
C ALA A 46 4.71 -6.13 5.98
N ALA A 47 3.52 -5.56 5.82
CA ALA A 47 3.14 -4.29 6.40
C ALA A 47 2.09 -4.46 7.50
N ARG A 48 2.18 -3.63 8.55
CA ARG A 48 1.25 -3.67 9.70
C ARG A 48 -0.21 -3.30 9.39
N SER A 49 -0.46 -2.65 8.25
CA SER A 49 -1.81 -2.23 7.82
C SER A 49 -1.82 -1.83 6.34
N ARG A 50 -3.01 -1.74 5.74
CA ARG A 50 -3.19 -1.24 4.36
C ARG A 50 -2.57 0.14 4.15
N ALA A 51 -2.79 1.07 5.08
CA ALA A 51 -2.21 2.42 4.99
C ALA A 51 -0.69 2.38 5.06
N HIS A 52 -0.11 1.46 5.84
CA HIS A 52 1.33 1.26 5.87
C HIS A 52 1.85 0.69 4.55
N ALA A 53 1.18 -0.32 3.99
CA ALA A 53 1.53 -0.92 2.70
C ALA A 53 1.51 0.11 1.57
N LEU A 54 0.44 0.90 1.45
CA LEU A 54 0.32 1.93 0.42
C LEU A 54 1.39 3.01 0.55
N ARG A 55 1.77 3.38 1.78
CA ARG A 55 2.86 4.35 2.01
C ARG A 55 4.21 3.80 1.53
N LEU A 56 4.55 2.57 1.90
CA LEU A 56 5.79 1.92 1.46
C LEU A 56 5.80 1.72 -0.06
N ALA A 57 4.68 1.27 -0.64
CA ALA A 57 4.49 1.11 -2.07
C ALA A 57 4.70 2.44 -2.81
N GLN A 58 4.13 3.53 -2.31
CA GLN A 58 4.29 4.85 -2.89
C GLN A 58 5.73 5.39 -2.77
N GLN A 59 6.43 5.07 -1.68
CA GLN A 59 7.86 5.40 -1.49
C GLN A 59 8.75 4.64 -2.47
N HIS A 60 8.48 3.35 -2.69
CA HIS A 60 9.22 2.53 -3.65
C HIS A 60 8.93 2.93 -5.10
N ALA A 61 7.65 2.96 -5.47
CA ALA A 61 7.22 3.19 -6.84
C ALA A 61 7.45 4.63 -7.31
N GLN A 62 7.38 5.61 -6.39
CA GLN A 62 7.54 7.03 -6.69
C GLN A 62 6.55 7.53 -7.77
N VAL A 63 5.33 7.00 -7.77
CA VAL A 63 4.26 7.46 -8.67
C VAL A 63 3.94 8.94 -8.38
N PRO A 64 3.95 9.84 -9.38
CA PRO A 64 3.63 11.25 -9.15
C PRO A 64 2.23 11.41 -8.57
N ARG A 65 1.98 12.51 -7.86
CA ARG A 65 0.61 12.89 -7.45
C ARG A 65 -0.21 13.29 -8.69
N VAL A 66 -1.54 13.35 -8.54
CA VAL A 66 -2.45 13.69 -9.64
C VAL A 66 -2.08 15.01 -10.33
N GLY A 67 -1.84 16.07 -9.55
CA GLY A 67 -1.41 17.37 -10.09
C GLY A 67 0.02 17.41 -10.69
N ARG A 68 0.72 16.27 -10.78
CA ARG A 68 2.06 16.13 -11.39
C ARG A 68 2.13 14.97 -12.39
N GLY A 69 1.00 14.59 -13.00
CA GLY A 69 0.94 13.55 -14.03
C GLY A 69 0.62 12.14 -13.54
N GLY A 70 0.27 11.99 -12.26
CA GLY A 70 -0.28 10.73 -11.74
C GLY A 70 -1.77 10.58 -12.04
N THR A 71 -2.23 9.34 -12.16
CA THR A 71 -3.65 9.01 -12.33
C THR A 71 -4.06 8.00 -11.28
N ASP A 72 -5.06 8.34 -10.47
CA ASP A 72 -5.60 7.43 -9.47
C ASP A 72 -6.30 6.25 -10.14
N ILE A 73 -6.18 5.07 -9.53
CA ILE A 73 -6.77 3.84 -10.04
C ILE A 73 -8.12 3.64 -9.34
N SER A 74 -9.19 3.75 -10.11
CA SER A 74 -10.54 3.50 -9.62
C SER A 74 -10.70 2.05 -9.13
N VAL A 75 -11.48 1.87 -8.06
CA VAL A 75 -11.88 0.56 -7.55
C VAL A 75 -12.52 -0.33 -8.61
N SER A 76 -13.19 0.25 -9.60
CA SER A 76 -13.82 -0.51 -10.69
C SER A 76 -12.82 -1.25 -11.59
N LYS A 77 -11.51 -0.93 -11.52
CA LYS A 77 -10.45 -1.64 -12.24
C LYS A 77 -10.06 -2.98 -11.61
N LEU A 78 -10.49 -3.28 -10.37
CA LEU A 78 -10.24 -4.59 -9.77
C LEU A 78 -11.04 -5.68 -10.49
N ASN A 79 -10.41 -6.84 -10.71
CA ASN A 79 -11.10 -8.02 -11.24
C ASN A 79 -12.35 -8.33 -10.38
N PRO A 80 -13.55 -8.49 -10.97
CA PRO A 80 -14.76 -8.90 -10.24
C PRO A 80 -14.57 -10.11 -9.31
N GLU A 81 -13.78 -11.09 -9.71
CA GLU A 81 -13.50 -12.30 -8.92
C GLU A 81 -12.59 -12.04 -7.70
N SER A 82 -11.98 -10.86 -7.61
CA SER A 82 -11.17 -10.40 -6.47
C SER A 82 -11.93 -9.42 -5.55
N ARG A 83 -13.24 -9.21 -5.74
CA ARG A 83 -14.02 -8.22 -4.99
C ARG A 83 -14.68 -8.84 -3.76
N GLY A 84 -14.07 -8.66 -2.60
CA GLY A 84 -14.59 -9.14 -1.32
C GLY A 84 -15.09 -8.03 -0.40
N LYS A 85 -15.00 -8.28 0.91
CA LYS A 85 -15.47 -7.36 1.95
C LYS A 85 -14.67 -6.06 1.96
N ASN A 86 -13.35 -6.14 1.76
CA ASN A 86 -12.49 -4.96 1.78
C ASN A 86 -12.73 -4.09 0.55
N TYR A 87 -12.92 -4.69 -0.62
CA TYR A 87 -13.39 -3.99 -1.82
C TYR A 87 -14.69 -3.21 -1.57
N ALA A 88 -15.70 -3.83 -0.96
CA ALA A 88 -16.97 -3.18 -0.65
C ALA A 88 -16.77 -1.97 0.29
N CYS A 89 -15.91 -2.11 1.30
CA CYS A 89 -15.54 -1.01 2.19
C CYS A 89 -14.81 0.14 1.46
N LEU A 90 -13.96 -0.16 0.47
CA LEU A 90 -13.29 0.88 -0.33
C LEU A 90 -14.29 1.63 -1.21
N CYS A 91 -15.26 0.93 -1.79
CA CYS A 91 -16.34 1.54 -2.57
C CYS A 91 -17.16 2.51 -1.72
N ALA A 92 -17.60 2.08 -0.54
CA ALA A 92 -18.40 2.90 0.37
C ALA A 92 -17.66 4.16 0.84
N ARG A 93 -16.32 4.11 0.91
CA ARG A 93 -15.46 5.24 1.31
C ARG A 93 -15.03 6.13 0.14
N GLY A 94 -15.43 5.84 -1.10
CA GLY A 94 -14.93 6.55 -2.29
C GLY A 94 -13.41 6.47 -2.44
N SER A 95 -12.81 5.37 -1.97
CA SER A 95 -11.35 5.17 -2.00
C SER A 95 -10.87 4.69 -3.38
N THR A 96 -9.55 4.69 -3.57
CA THR A 96 -8.88 4.22 -4.79
C THR A 96 -8.02 2.99 -4.50
N LEU A 97 -7.61 2.28 -5.55
CA LEU A 97 -6.69 1.13 -5.49
C LEU A 97 -5.22 1.54 -5.59
N GLY A 98 -4.91 2.84 -5.53
CA GLY A 98 -3.57 3.36 -5.72
C GLY A 98 -3.49 4.28 -6.92
N ARG A 99 -2.32 4.32 -7.57
CA ARG A 99 -1.98 5.34 -8.56
C ARG A 99 -1.01 4.79 -9.62
N LYS A 100 -1.07 5.33 -10.82
CA LYS A 100 -0.14 5.04 -11.92
C LYS A 100 0.31 6.30 -12.65
N GLU A 101 1.48 6.24 -13.29
CA GLU A 101 1.84 7.12 -14.41
C GLU A 101 1.43 6.42 -15.73
N GLU A 102 1.21 7.19 -16.79
CA GLU A 102 0.90 6.64 -18.11
C GLU A 102 2.10 5.80 -18.65
N GLY A 103 1.84 4.69 -19.36
CA GLY A 103 2.92 3.82 -19.87
C GLY A 103 3.37 2.67 -18.95
N ALA A 104 2.50 2.22 -18.04
CA ALA A 104 2.66 1.03 -17.18
C ALA A 104 3.72 1.08 -16.05
N LYS A 105 4.56 2.13 -15.99
CA LYS A 105 5.49 2.37 -14.87
C LYS A 105 5.62 3.87 -14.63
N PRO A 106 5.71 4.32 -13.37
CA PRO A 106 5.53 3.58 -12.12
C PRO A 106 4.05 3.30 -11.79
N LEU A 107 3.81 2.31 -10.93
CA LEU A 107 2.48 1.82 -10.55
C LEU A 107 2.43 1.46 -9.06
N VAL A 108 1.34 1.80 -8.39
CA VAL A 108 0.92 1.27 -7.10
C VAL A 108 -0.51 0.74 -7.28
N PHE A 109 -0.70 -0.57 -7.12
CA PHE A 109 -1.99 -1.21 -7.32
C PHE A 109 -2.33 -2.17 -6.17
N ASP A 110 -3.44 -1.89 -5.51
CA ASP A 110 -3.90 -2.57 -4.31
C ASP A 110 -4.90 -3.69 -4.64
N HIS A 111 -4.70 -4.83 -3.98
CA HIS A 111 -5.56 -6.01 -4.03
C HIS A 111 -6.11 -6.27 -2.63
N PRO A 112 -7.22 -5.61 -2.26
CA PRO A 112 -7.70 -5.54 -0.87
C PRO A 112 -8.24 -6.86 -0.30
N ASP A 113 -8.60 -7.79 -1.17
CA ASP A 113 -9.09 -9.12 -0.80
C ASP A 113 -8.22 -10.23 -1.42
N GLY A 114 -7.06 -9.89 -1.99
CA GLY A 114 -6.19 -10.83 -2.70
C GLY A 114 -6.78 -11.33 -4.03
N HIS A 115 -6.41 -12.56 -4.39
CA HIS A 115 -6.81 -13.25 -5.61
C HIS A 115 -7.36 -14.64 -5.28
N PRO A 116 -8.60 -14.77 -4.78
CA PRO A 116 -9.14 -16.05 -4.35
C PRO A 116 -9.28 -17.08 -5.49
N HIS A 117 -9.23 -16.63 -6.76
CA HIS A 117 -9.21 -17.48 -7.96
C HIS A 117 -7.80 -17.90 -8.41
N MET A 118 -6.74 -17.37 -7.79
CA MET A 118 -5.33 -17.67 -8.10
C MET A 118 -4.57 -18.04 -6.83
N VAL A 119 -5.08 -19.03 -6.10
CA VAL A 119 -4.49 -19.59 -4.87
C VAL A 119 -4.13 -21.06 -5.05
N GLY A 120 -3.15 -21.54 -4.29
CA GLY A 120 -2.72 -22.95 -4.31
C GLY A 120 -1.36 -23.18 -4.99
N GLU A 121 -1.08 -24.45 -5.30
CA GLU A 121 0.17 -24.86 -5.92
C GLU A 121 0.38 -24.16 -7.28
N GLY A 122 1.56 -23.56 -7.48
CA GLY A 122 1.89 -22.80 -8.69
C GLY A 122 1.52 -21.32 -8.65
N PHE A 123 0.83 -20.83 -7.61
CA PHE A 123 0.55 -19.40 -7.43
C PHE A 123 1.35 -18.78 -6.27
N PRO A 124 1.71 -17.49 -6.35
CA PRO A 124 2.40 -16.80 -5.26
C PRO A 124 1.58 -16.81 -3.95
N ALA A 125 2.23 -17.12 -2.83
CA ALA A 125 1.57 -17.21 -1.53
C ALA A 125 0.86 -15.90 -1.10
N HIS A 126 1.33 -14.74 -1.57
CA HIS A 126 0.73 -13.45 -1.24
C HIS A 126 -0.66 -13.24 -1.88
N HIS A 127 -1.04 -14.03 -2.89
CA HIS A 127 -2.38 -13.99 -3.49
C HIS A 127 -3.50 -14.37 -2.51
N ASN A 128 -3.18 -15.14 -1.46
CA ASN A 128 -4.15 -15.61 -0.47
C ASN A 128 -4.74 -14.48 0.39
N GLY A 129 -4.15 -13.28 0.36
CA GLY A 129 -4.58 -12.19 1.19
C GLY A 129 -4.29 -10.82 0.60
N PRO A 130 -4.60 -9.77 1.36
CA PRO A 130 -4.46 -8.41 0.87
C PRO A 130 -3.00 -8.03 0.63
N HIS A 131 -2.76 -7.40 -0.51
CA HIS A 131 -1.41 -6.97 -0.88
C HIS A 131 -1.42 -5.79 -1.86
N VAL A 132 -0.31 -5.08 -1.95
CA VAL A 132 -0.09 -3.98 -2.90
C VAL A 132 1.08 -4.30 -3.81
N HIS A 133 0.86 -4.22 -5.11
CA HIS A 133 1.91 -4.25 -6.13
C HIS A 133 2.50 -2.85 -6.30
N ALA A 134 3.81 -2.72 -6.11
CA ALA A 134 4.53 -1.46 -6.29
C ALA A 134 5.63 -1.65 -7.34
N LYS A 135 5.51 -0.94 -8.47
CA LYS A 135 6.47 -0.98 -9.56
C LYS A 135 7.08 0.40 -9.77
N ASN A 136 8.39 0.50 -9.65
CA ASN A 136 9.08 1.78 -9.85
C ASN A 136 9.41 2.07 -11.32
N LYS A 137 10.01 3.23 -11.60
CA LYS A 137 10.40 3.66 -12.96
C LYS A 137 11.38 2.70 -13.65
N LYS A 138 12.23 2.01 -12.89
CA LYS A 138 13.16 0.99 -13.39
C LYS A 138 12.46 -0.34 -13.70
N GLY A 139 11.22 -0.51 -13.22
CA GLY A 139 10.44 -1.73 -13.39
C GLY A 139 10.60 -2.75 -12.28
N GLU A 140 11.31 -2.41 -11.20
CA GLU A 140 11.47 -3.25 -10.03
C GLU A 140 10.13 -3.33 -9.29
N VAL A 141 9.70 -4.55 -9.00
CA VAL A 141 8.44 -4.84 -8.31
C VAL A 141 8.72 -5.24 -6.87
N ILE A 142 7.98 -4.63 -5.94
CA ILE A 142 7.87 -5.08 -4.55
C ILE A 142 6.38 -5.28 -4.24
N ILE A 143 6.09 -6.38 -3.56
CA ILE A 143 4.77 -6.71 -3.05
C ILE A 143 4.71 -6.36 -1.58
N PHE A 144 3.69 -5.62 -1.16
CA PHE A 144 3.48 -5.27 0.24
C PHE A 144 2.21 -5.97 0.75
N THR A 145 2.34 -7.05 1.51
CA THR A 145 1.20 -7.73 2.13
C THR A 145 0.72 -6.98 3.37
N TYR A 146 -0.56 -7.10 3.71
CA TYR A 146 -1.09 -6.50 4.94
C TYR A 146 -2.28 -7.30 5.50
N PRO A 147 -2.60 -7.16 6.80
CA PRO A 147 -3.76 -7.80 7.41
C PRO A 147 -5.09 -7.35 6.77
N GLY A 148 -5.97 -8.31 6.49
CA GLY A 148 -7.30 -8.08 5.89
C GLY A 148 -8.39 -7.70 6.85
#